data_AF-A0A949EQ13-F1
#
_entry.id   AF-A0A949EQ13-F1
#
_cell.length_a   1.000
_cell.length_b   1.000
_cell.length_c   1.000
_cell.angle_alpha   90.00
_cell.angle_beta   90.00
_cell.angle_gamma   90.00
#
_symmetry.space_group_name_H-M   'P 1'
#
loop_
_entity.id
_entity.type
_entity.pdbx_description
1 polymer ?
#
loop_
_entity_poly.entity_id
_entity_poly.type
_entity_poly.pdbx_seq_one_letter_code
_entity_poly.pdbx_strand_id
1 'polypeptide(L)'
;VKDKIDFKKLFQYVRKYNKNVVAKRLGYILEILGISMIRKDLRKCIKGRYDLFDPYLGKKNLNKNDWHLIDNISPEQIKKIIRN
;
A
#
# COMPACT_ATOMS: atom_id res chain seq x y z
N VAL A 1 9.62 3.46 13.93
CA VAL A 1 8.29 3.20 13.30
C VAL A 1 8.07 1.70 13.12
N LYS A 2 9.00 0.98 12.49
CA LYS A 2 8.90 -0.47 12.24
C LYS A 2 8.64 -1.30 13.51
N ASP A 3 9.27 -0.95 14.63
CA ASP A 3 9.17 -1.66 15.91
C ASP A 3 7.83 -1.47 16.62
N LYS A 4 7.01 -0.51 16.15
CA LYS A 4 5.65 -0.26 16.65
C LYS A 4 4.58 -0.99 15.82
N ILE A 5 4.96 -1.70 14.76
CA ILE A 5 4.02 -2.37 13.85
C ILE A 5 3.86 -3.84 14.29
N ASP A 6 2.65 -4.19 14.73
CA ASP A 6 2.26 -5.58 14.90
C ASP A 6 1.94 -6.22 13.53
N PHE A 7 2.94 -6.88 12.95
CA PHE A 7 2.80 -7.57 11.67
C PHE A 7 1.79 -8.72 11.70
N LYS A 8 1.58 -9.38 12.86
CA LYS A 8 0.60 -10.45 13.00
C LYS A 8 -0.80 -9.89 12.86
N LYS A 9 -1.09 -8.79 13.56
CA LYS A 9 -2.37 -8.07 13.46
C LYS A 9 -2.60 -7.53 12.03
N LEU A 10 -1.54 -7.01 11.41
CA LEU A 10 -1.57 -6.54 10.04
C LEU A 10 -1.98 -7.65 9.04
N PHE A 11 -1.37 -8.84 9.16
CA PHE A 11 -1.74 -10.00 8.35
C PHE A 11 -3.19 -10.44 8.56
N GLN A 12 -3.67 -10.44 9.81
CA GLN A 12 -5.05 -10.77 10.11
C GLN A 12 -6.02 -9.80 9.43
N TYR A 13 -5.73 -8.50 9.43
CA TYR A 13 -6.56 -7.53 8.71
C TYR A 13 -6.57 -7.78 7.20
N VAL A 14 -5.40 -7.97 6.59
CA VAL A 14 -5.32 -8.23 5.14
C VAL A 14 -6.12 -9.47 4.76
N ARG A 15 -5.99 -10.56 5.52
CA ARG A 15 -6.77 -11.79 5.33
C ARG A 15 -8.27 -11.55 5.54
N LYS A 16 -8.65 -10.85 6.61
CA LYS A 16 -10.05 -10.56 6.95
C LYS A 16 -10.76 -9.76 5.85
N TYR A 17 -10.10 -8.74 5.31
CA TYR A 17 -10.72 -7.89 4.30
C TYR A 17 -10.86 -8.60 2.95
N ASN A 18 -10.03 -9.62 2.65
CA ASN A 18 -9.99 -10.38 1.39
C ASN A 18 -10.14 -9.50 0.12
N LYS A 19 -9.69 -8.24 0.21
CA LYS A 19 -9.84 -7.24 -0.84
C LYS A 19 -8.46 -6.94 -1.40
N ASN A 20 -8.27 -7.30 -2.67
CA ASN A 20 -7.02 -7.08 -3.42
C ASN A 20 -6.51 -5.64 -3.25
N VAL A 21 -7.40 -4.65 -3.29
CA VAL A 21 -7.05 -3.22 -3.17
C VAL A 21 -6.41 -2.87 -1.82
N VAL A 22 -6.86 -3.49 -0.72
CA VAL A 22 -6.30 -3.26 0.62
C VAL A 22 -4.86 -3.80 0.69
N ALA A 23 -4.64 -5.01 0.17
CA ALA A 23 -3.31 -5.61 0.12
C ALA A 23 -2.33 -4.80 -0.74
N LYS A 24 -2.78 -4.27 -1.88
CA LYS A 24 -1.99 -3.39 -2.74
C LYS A 24 -1.54 -2.13 -2.02
N ARG A 25 -2.48 -1.38 -1.43
CA ARG A 25 -2.19 -0.12 -0.72
C ARG A 25 -1.25 -0.33 0.45
N LEU A 26 -1.48 -1.39 1.22
CA LEU A 26 -0.61 -1.74 2.33
C LEU A 26 0.80 -2.09 1.84
N GLY A 27 0.92 -2.90 0.78
CA GLY A 27 2.20 -3.27 0.21
C GLY A 27 3.02 -2.06 -0.24
N TYR A 28 2.36 -1.11 -0.89
CA TYR A 28 2.98 0.14 -1.33
C TYR A 28 3.43 1.02 -0.15
N ILE A 29 2.60 1.18 0.89
CA ILE A 29 2.97 1.92 2.11
C ILE A 29 4.21 1.28 2.76
N LEU A 30 4.23 -0.04 2.90
CA LEU A 30 5.35 -0.75 3.51
C LEU A 30 6.63 -0.62 2.67
N GLU A 31 6.50 -0.61 1.35
CA GLU A 31 7.63 -0.38 0.43
C GLU A 31 8.21 1.04 0.60
N ILE A 32 7.36 2.06 0.68
CA ILE A 32 7.77 3.44 0.99
C ILE A 32 8.49 3.53 2.35
N LEU A 33 8.07 2.72 3.32
CA LEU A 33 8.68 2.61 4.65
C LEU A 33 9.95 1.74 4.71
N GLY A 34 10.36 1.11 3.60
CA GLY A 34 11.51 0.20 3.56
C GLY A 34 11.27 -1.13 4.29
N ILE A 35 10.01 -1.58 4.41
CA ILE A 35 9.62 -2.81 5.10
C ILE A 35 9.25 -3.89 4.08
N SER A 36 10.08 -4.92 3.97
CA SER A 36 9.95 -5.97 2.93
C SER A 36 9.42 -7.32 3.44
N MET A 37 9.30 -7.52 4.77
CA MET A 37 9.10 -8.83 5.40
C MET A 37 7.83 -9.56 4.93
N ILE A 38 6.78 -8.82 4.58
CA ILE A 38 5.48 -9.38 4.16
C ILE A 38 5.19 -9.18 2.67
N ARG A 39 6.16 -8.63 1.93
CA ARG A 39 6.00 -8.22 0.52
C ARG A 39 5.57 -9.39 -0.35
N LYS A 40 6.15 -10.58 -0.14
CA LYS A 40 5.83 -11.78 -0.93
C LYS A 40 4.37 -12.20 -0.79
N ASP A 41 3.82 -12.18 0.42
CA ASP A 41 2.43 -12.60 0.66
C ASP A 41 1.44 -11.56 0.14
N LEU A 42 1.73 -10.27 0.31
CA LEU A 42 0.88 -9.20 -0.23
C LEU A 42 0.89 -9.19 -1.77
N ARG A 43 2.03 -9.51 -2.41
CA ARG A 43 2.13 -9.56 -3.87
C ARG A 43 1.23 -10.63 -4.49
N LYS A 44 0.90 -11.71 -3.78
CA LYS A 44 -0.07 -12.73 -4.24
C LYS A 44 -1.49 -12.17 -4.42
N CYS A 45 -1.80 -11.05 -3.78
CA CYS A 45 -3.10 -10.38 -3.89
C CYS A 45 -3.17 -9.39 -5.07
N ILE A 46 -2.05 -9.14 -5.77
CA ILE A 46 -2.03 -8.24 -6.92
C ILE A 46 -2.76 -8.93 -8.08
N LYS A 47 -3.85 -8.31 -8.55
CA LYS A 47 -4.59 -8.70 -9.75
C LYS A 47 -4.49 -7.59 -10.81
N GLY A 48 -4.77 -7.93 -12.08
CA GLY A 48 -4.42 -7.13 -13.26
C GLY A 48 -4.99 -5.72 -13.38
N ARG A 49 -6.04 -5.36 -12.62
CA ARG A 49 -6.57 -3.99 -12.65
C ARG A 49 -5.70 -3.03 -11.83
N TYR A 50 -5.66 -1.76 -12.21
CA TYR A 50 -5.09 -0.68 -11.38
C TYR A 50 -6.18 -0.04 -10.51
N ASP A 51 -5.86 0.26 -9.26
CA ASP A 51 -6.76 0.95 -8.32
C ASP A 51 -6.11 2.29 -7.86
N LEU A 52 -6.87 3.27 -7.36
CA LEU A 52 -6.27 4.50 -6.80
C LEU A 52 -5.56 4.19 -5.48
N PHE A 53 -4.39 4.81 -5.24
CA PHE A 53 -3.76 4.77 -3.92
C PHE A 53 -4.66 5.41 -2.87
N ASP A 54 -5.07 6.66 -3.06
CA ASP A 54 -6.09 7.33 -2.25
C ASP A 54 -7.45 7.28 -2.96
N PRO A 55 -8.50 6.62 -2.41
CA PRO A 55 -9.81 6.56 -3.06
C PRO A 55 -10.58 7.89 -3.07
N TYR A 56 -10.23 8.84 -2.20
CA TYR A 56 -10.94 10.10 -2.03
C TYR A 56 -10.40 11.23 -2.92
N LEU A 57 -9.21 11.04 -3.49
CA LEU A 57 -8.59 12.00 -4.40
C LEU A 57 -8.80 11.59 -5.87
N GLY A 58 -9.14 12.56 -6.71
CA GLY A 58 -9.21 12.37 -8.16
C GLY A 58 -7.86 11.98 -8.79
N LYS A 59 -7.87 11.56 -10.05
CA LYS A 59 -6.67 11.23 -10.84
C LYS A 59 -5.89 12.50 -11.20
N LYS A 60 -5.10 13.04 -10.28
CA LYS A 60 -4.18 14.16 -10.57
C LYS A 60 -2.86 13.68 -11.18
N ASN A 61 -2.38 12.52 -10.74
CA ASN A 61 -1.14 11.90 -11.19
C ASN A 61 -1.47 10.51 -11.78
N LEU A 62 -0.98 10.24 -12.98
CA LEU A 62 -1.24 9.01 -13.73
C LEU A 62 -0.12 7.96 -13.56
N ASN A 63 0.84 8.21 -12.67
CA ASN A 63 1.92 7.28 -12.39
C ASN A 63 1.36 5.98 -11.82
N LYS A 64 1.90 4.88 -12.33
CA LYS A 64 1.53 3.52 -11.99
C LYS A 64 2.71 2.86 -11.30
N ASN A 65 2.45 2.18 -10.18
CA ASN A 65 3.49 1.46 -9.44
C ASN A 65 3.33 -0.06 -9.56
N ASP A 66 4.34 -0.78 -9.08
CA ASP A 66 4.42 -2.25 -9.11
C ASP A 66 3.34 -2.96 -8.28
N TRP A 67 2.58 -2.22 -7.46
CA TRP A 67 1.45 -2.72 -6.69
C TRP A 67 0.12 -2.59 -7.45
N HIS A 68 0.16 -2.21 -8.72
CA HIS A 68 -1.00 -1.90 -9.54
C HIS A 68 -1.88 -0.82 -8.88
N LEU A 69 -1.24 0.25 -8.42
CA LEU A 69 -1.92 1.44 -7.95
C LEU A 69 -1.57 2.63 -8.85
N ILE A 70 -2.53 3.56 -8.95
CA ILE A 70 -2.33 4.89 -9.50
C ILE A 70 -1.93 5.80 -8.35
N ASP A 71 -0.73 6.36 -8.44
CA ASP A 71 -0.12 7.24 -7.44
C ASP A 71 -0.71 8.65 -7.53
N ASN A 72 -1.98 8.79 -7.16
CA ASN A 72 -2.68 10.08 -7.10
C ASN A 72 -2.23 10.97 -5.92
N ILE A 73 -1.29 10.48 -5.11
CA ILE A 73 -0.48 11.21 -4.13
C ILE A 73 0.99 10.83 -4.39
N SER A 74 1.91 11.80 -4.37
CA SER A 74 3.33 11.49 -4.59
C SER A 74 3.95 10.76 -3.38
N PRO A 75 4.95 9.88 -3.57
CA PRO A 75 5.68 9.23 -2.47
C PRO A 75 6.23 10.22 -1.43
N GLU A 76 6.65 11.41 -1.87
CA GLU A 76 7.18 12.48 -1.01
C GLU A 76 6.09 13.04 -0.09
N GLN A 77 4.87 13.23 -0.62
CA GLN A 77 3.72 13.64 0.17
C GLN A 77 3.36 12.58 1.21
N ILE A 78 3.38 11.30 0.83
CA ILE A 78 3.14 10.18 1.76
C ILE A 78 4.17 10.18 2.90
N LYS A 79 5.46 10.31 2.56
CA LYS A 79 6.54 10.39 3.56
C LYS A 79 6.39 11.58 4.50
N LYS A 80 5.92 12.73 4.00
CA LYS A 80 5.65 13.92 4.81
C LYS A 80 4.52 13.69 5.82
N ILE A 81 3.43 13.02 5.39
CA ILE A 81 2.28 12.71 6.26
C ILE A 81 2.67 11.72 7.37
N ILE A 82 3.51 10.72 7.07
CA ILE A 82 3.88 9.69 8.05
C ILE A 82 4.92 10.19 9.08
N ARG A 83 5.74 11.18 8.72
CA ARG A 83 6.77 11.75 9.60
C ARG A 83 6.22 12.81 10.57
N ASN A 84 5.09 13.43 10.24
CA ASN A 84 4.33 14.28 11.15
C ASN A 84 3.45 13.44 12.07
#